data_AF-A0A9W6Y680-F1
#
_entry.id   AF-A0A9W6Y680-F1
#
_cell.length_a   1.000
_cell.length_b   1.000
_cell.length_c   1.000
_cell.angle_alpha   90.00
_cell.angle_beta   90.00
_cell.angle_gamma   90.00
#
_symmetry.space_group_name_H-M   'P 1'
#
loop_
_entity.id
_entity.type
_entity.pdbx_description
1 polymer ?
#
loop_
_entity_poly.entity_id
_entity_poly.type
_entity_poly.pdbx_seq_one_letter_code
_entity_poly.pdbx_strand_id
1 'polypeptide(L)'
;MTRKWLQLLDDAGRASTAATSVFVDIEDVDTFRKAVKKNFKDSLLEGISPTNLIVFANQAAYDAKQRLEDAFPIGLFGVSRKEALIVVLTASTALRLTAQASYPLS
;
A
#
# COMPACT_ATOMS: atom_id res chain seq x y z
N MET A 1 2.91 2.04 -20.09
CA MET A 1 1.83 2.36 -19.13
C MET A 1 0.70 1.33 -19.14
N THR A 2 0.62 0.51 -18.10
CA THR A 2 -0.50 -0.41 -17.85
C THR A 2 -1.31 0.08 -16.64
N ARG A 3 -2.64 0.00 -16.73
CA ARG A 3 -3.54 0.32 -15.60
C ARG A 3 -3.53 -0.84 -14.59
N LYS A 4 -3.33 -0.53 -13.32
CA LYS A 4 -3.39 -1.48 -12.20
C LYS A 4 -4.39 -1.02 -11.16
N TRP A 5 -5.36 -1.87 -10.84
CA TRP A 5 -6.33 -1.66 -9.79
C TRP A 5 -5.73 -2.02 -8.43
N LEU A 6 -6.05 -1.21 -7.43
CA LEU A 6 -5.55 -1.40 -6.07
C LEU A 6 -6.56 -0.93 -5.03
N GLN A 7 -6.41 -1.43 -3.82
CA GLN A 7 -7.13 -0.96 -2.64
C GLN A 7 -6.13 -0.65 -1.53
N LEU A 8 -6.22 0.57 -1.00
CA LEU A 8 -5.38 1.03 0.09
C LEU A 8 -6.05 0.69 1.43
N LEU A 9 -5.33 -0.03 2.28
CA LEU A 9 -5.70 -0.35 3.64
C LEU A 9 -4.80 0.41 4.62
N ASP A 10 -5.35 0.76 5.78
CA ASP A 10 -4.59 1.32 6.90
C ASP A 10 -3.86 0.21 7.68
N ASP A 11 -3.14 0.61 8.73
CA ASP A 11 -2.40 -0.28 9.62
C ASP A 11 -3.31 -1.16 10.49
N ALA A 12 -4.61 -0.86 10.54
CA ALA A 12 -5.64 -1.69 11.17
C ALA A 12 -6.30 -2.65 10.16
N GLY A 13 -5.86 -2.67 8.90
CA GLY A 13 -6.42 -3.51 7.84
C GLY A 13 -7.79 -3.06 7.34
N ARG A 14 -8.20 -1.83 7.65
CA ARG A 14 -9.45 -1.23 7.18
C ARG A 14 -9.20 -0.52 5.86
N ALA A 15 -10.17 -0.55 4.97
CA ALA A 15 -10.09 0.15 3.70
C ALA A 15 -10.03 1.67 3.92
N SER A 16 -8.85 2.26 3.73
CA SER A 16 -8.67 3.72 3.76
C SER A 16 -9.33 4.38 2.55
N THR A 17 -9.42 3.66 1.42
CA THR A 17 -10.03 4.15 0.19
C THR A 17 -10.88 3.08 -0.49
N ALA A 18 -11.81 3.51 -1.34
CA ALA A 18 -12.38 2.63 -2.36
C ALA A 18 -11.29 2.14 -3.34
N ALA A 19 -11.52 1.01 -3.99
CA ALA A 19 -10.60 0.49 -5.00
C ALA A 19 -10.43 1.50 -6.15
N THR A 20 -9.18 1.90 -6.39
CA THR A 20 -8.76 2.88 -7.40
C THR A 20 -7.79 2.24 -8.40
N SER A 21 -7.33 2.98 -9.39
CA SER A 21 -6.32 2.51 -10.34
C SER A 21 -5.19 3.50 -10.54
N VAL A 22 -3.98 2.97 -10.72
CA VAL A 22 -2.79 3.74 -11.10
C VAL A 22 -2.23 3.23 -12.42
N PHE A 23 -1.44 4.06 -13.10
CA PHE A 23 -0.69 3.65 -14.28
C PHE A 23 0.77 3.40 -13.90
N VAL A 24 1.31 2.28 -14.35
CA VAL A 24 2.72 1.90 -14.15
C VAL A 24 3.41 1.69 -15.48
N ASP A 25 4.65 2.15 -15.60
CA ASP A 25 5.48 1.95 -16.79
C ASP A 25 6.25 0.63 -16.75
N ILE A 26 6.74 0.28 -15.57
CA ILE A 26 7.39 -0.99 -15.29
C ILE A 26 6.50 -1.75 -14.32
N GLU A 27 6.17 -2.99 -14.66
CA GLU A 27 5.23 -3.82 -13.90
C GLU A 27 5.95 -4.60 -12.80
N ASP A 28 6.64 -3.89 -11.92
CA ASP A 28 7.25 -4.40 -10.69
C ASP A 28 6.65 -3.72 -9.43
N VAL A 29 6.90 -4.30 -8.25
CA VAL A 29 6.33 -3.79 -6.99
C VAL A 29 6.91 -2.44 -6.60
N ASP A 30 8.20 -2.18 -6.77
CA ASP A 30 8.83 -0.90 -6.42
C ASP A 30 8.26 0.27 -7.25
N THR A 31 8.19 0.11 -8.56
CA THR A 31 7.61 1.08 -9.50
C THR A 31 6.14 1.31 -9.18
N PHE A 32 5.40 0.25 -8.85
CA PHE A 32 4.02 0.35 -8.41
C PHE A 32 3.86 1.13 -7.10
N ARG A 33 4.69 0.87 -6.07
CA ARG A 33 4.66 1.62 -4.80
C ARG A 33 4.93 3.10 -5.02
N LYS A 34 5.88 3.43 -5.89
CA LYS A 34 6.16 4.83 -6.28
C LYS A 34 4.97 5.47 -6.99
N ALA A 35 4.29 4.74 -7.89
CA ALA A 35 3.10 5.23 -8.57
C ALA A 35 1.92 5.46 -7.60
N VAL A 36 1.69 4.53 -6.67
CA VAL A 36 0.69 4.66 -5.60
C VAL A 36 1.01 5.88 -4.72
N LYS A 37 2.25 6.00 -4.25
CA LYS A 37 2.67 7.18 -3.48
C LYS A 37 2.43 8.48 -4.24
N LYS A 38 2.78 8.54 -5.52
CA LYS A 38 2.56 9.72 -6.34
C LYS A 38 1.07 10.08 -6.46
N ASN A 39 0.20 9.08 -6.54
CA ASN A 39 -1.24 9.28 -6.65
C ASN A 39 -1.88 9.81 -5.35
N PHE A 40 -1.37 9.38 -4.18
CA PHE A 40 -1.87 9.80 -2.87
C PHE A 40 -0.96 10.79 -2.13
N LYS A 41 -0.01 11.41 -2.84
CA LYS A 41 1.04 12.26 -2.26
C LYS A 41 0.48 13.43 -1.47
N ASP A 42 -0.59 14.04 -1.99
CA ASP A 42 -1.20 15.25 -1.44
C ASP A 42 -2.41 14.91 -0.53
N SER A 43 -2.50 13.68 -0.04
CA SER A 43 -3.62 13.23 0.80
C SER A 43 -3.14 12.23 1.86
N LEU A 44 -3.35 10.93 1.64
CA LEU A 44 -3.17 9.90 2.66
C LEU A 44 -1.72 9.48 2.87
N LEU A 45 -0.84 9.75 1.90
CA LEU A 45 0.56 9.33 1.93
C LEU A 45 1.54 10.51 2.07
N GLU A 46 1.05 11.66 2.56
CA GLU A 46 1.90 12.81 2.85
C GLU A 46 2.92 12.44 3.94
N GLY A 47 4.21 12.69 3.67
CA GLY A 47 5.30 12.35 4.59
C GLY A 47 5.63 10.85 4.70
N ILE A 48 4.89 9.97 4.01
CA ILE A 48 5.09 8.52 4.08
C ILE A 48 6.12 8.06 3.02
N SER A 49 7.09 7.24 3.44
CA SER A 49 8.02 6.60 2.52
C SER A 49 7.29 5.53 1.68
N PRO A 50 7.57 5.38 0.37
CA PRO A 50 7.00 4.27 -0.40
C PRO A 50 7.41 2.92 0.19
N THR A 51 8.58 2.84 0.88
CA THR A 51 9.06 1.66 1.61
C THR A 51 8.16 1.22 2.77
N ASN A 52 7.22 2.07 3.20
CA ASN A 52 6.23 1.75 4.24
C ASN A 52 4.92 1.16 3.67
N LEU A 53 4.80 1.04 2.34
CA LEU A 53 3.63 0.44 1.69
C LEU A 53 3.89 -1.03 1.44
N ILE A 54 3.17 -1.94 2.08
CA ILE A 54 3.29 -3.38 1.79
C ILE A 54 2.30 -3.75 0.70
N VAL A 55 2.75 -4.45 -0.33
CA VAL A 55 1.92 -4.84 -1.48
C VAL A 55 1.64 -6.34 -1.43
N PHE A 56 0.39 -6.71 -1.67
CA PHE A 56 -0.08 -8.09 -1.80
C PHE A 56 -0.80 -8.27 -3.14
N ALA A 57 -0.74 -9.48 -3.69
CA ALA A 57 -1.35 -9.78 -4.99
C ALA A 57 -2.88 -9.57 -5.01
N ASN A 58 -3.57 -9.91 -3.92
CA ASN A 58 -5.01 -9.79 -3.73
C ASN A 58 -5.38 -9.94 -2.25
N GLN A 59 -6.68 -9.92 -1.93
CA GLN A 59 -7.19 -10.10 -0.56
C GLN A 59 -6.77 -11.44 0.06
N ALA A 60 -6.81 -12.54 -0.70
CA ALA A 60 -6.41 -13.86 -0.19
C ALA A 60 -4.92 -13.92 0.19
N ALA A 61 -4.05 -13.27 -0.60
CA ALA A 61 -2.63 -13.14 -0.29
C ALA A 61 -2.40 -12.26 0.95
N TYR A 62 -3.22 -11.21 1.13
CA TYR A 62 -3.19 -10.40 2.35
C TYR A 62 -3.62 -11.21 3.58
N ASP A 63 -4.71 -11.97 3.49
CA ASP A 63 -5.19 -12.82 4.59
C ASP A 63 -4.16 -13.91 4.95
N ALA A 64 -3.46 -14.44 3.94
CA ALA A 64 -2.34 -15.37 4.09
C ALA A 64 -1.02 -14.70 4.51
N LYS A 65 -0.99 -13.35 4.63
CA LYS A 65 0.20 -12.53 4.94
C LYS A 65 1.38 -12.74 3.96
N GLN A 66 1.06 -13.08 2.71
CA GLN A 66 2.03 -13.29 1.63
C GLN A 66 2.33 -11.98 0.90
N ARG A 67 3.28 -11.21 1.45
CA ARG A 67 3.76 -9.97 0.84
C ARG A 67 4.53 -10.25 -0.46
N LEU A 68 4.40 -9.36 -1.44
CA LEU A 68 5.23 -9.37 -2.64
C LEU A 68 6.56 -8.67 -2.37
N GLU A 69 7.63 -9.19 -2.97
CA GLU A 69 8.96 -8.58 -2.92
C GLU A 69 9.09 -7.42 -3.93
N ASP A 70 10.00 -6.48 -3.68
CA ASP A 70 10.12 -5.25 -4.47
C ASP A 70 10.37 -5.49 -5.98
N ALA A 71 11.15 -6.52 -6.32
CA ALA A 71 11.43 -6.90 -7.70
C ALA A 71 10.39 -7.86 -8.29
N PHE A 72 9.33 -8.21 -7.55
CA PHE A 72 8.35 -9.18 -8.01
C PHE A 72 7.54 -8.60 -9.18
N PRO A 73 7.39 -9.35 -10.29
CA PRO A 73 6.61 -8.89 -11.43
C PRO A 73 5.11 -8.90 -11.11
N ILE A 74 4.45 -7.76 -11.30
CA ILE A 74 3.01 -7.57 -11.03
C ILE A 74 2.16 -7.57 -12.31
N GLY A 75 2.72 -7.96 -13.44
CA GLY A 75 2.05 -7.95 -14.76
C GLY A 75 0.70 -8.67 -14.77
N LEU A 76 0.58 -9.74 -14.00
CA LEU A 76 -0.65 -10.54 -13.91
C LEU A 76 -1.65 -10.08 -12.83
N PHE A 77 -1.27 -9.14 -11.97
CA PHE A 77 -2.12 -8.66 -10.86
C PHE A 77 -2.77 -7.32 -11.17
N GLY A 78 -3.86 -7.00 -10.47
CA GLY A 78 -4.51 -5.69 -10.61
C GLY A 78 -5.19 -5.44 -11.94
N VAL A 79 -5.48 -6.48 -12.73
CA VAL A 79 -6.11 -6.36 -14.05
C VAL A 79 -7.57 -5.90 -13.96
N SER A 80 -8.21 -6.15 -12.81
CA SER A 80 -9.61 -5.79 -12.56
C SER A 80 -9.81 -5.28 -11.13
N ARG A 81 -10.92 -4.59 -10.88
CA ARG A 81 -11.28 -4.10 -9.54
C ARG A 81 -11.50 -5.24 -8.52
N LYS A 82 -11.89 -6.44 -9.00
CA LYS A 82 -12.06 -7.64 -8.17
C LYS A 82 -10.73 -8.29 -7.79
N GLU A 83 -9.73 -8.14 -8.65
CA GLU A 83 -8.37 -8.65 -8.46
C GLU A 83 -7.40 -7.50 -8.17
N ALA A 84 -7.90 -6.47 -7.50
CA ALA A 84 -7.12 -5.32 -7.11
C ALA A 84 -5.99 -5.76 -6.17
N LEU A 85 -4.79 -5.19 -6.38
CA LEU A 85 -3.69 -5.38 -5.43
C LEU A 85 -4.07 -4.75 -4.10
N ILE A 86 -3.72 -5.42 -3.01
CA ILE A 86 -3.91 -4.86 -1.67
C ILE A 86 -2.64 -4.14 -1.28
N VAL A 87 -2.77 -2.86 -0.95
CA VAL A 87 -1.67 -2.02 -0.46
C VAL A 87 -1.97 -1.67 0.97
N VAL A 88 -1.10 -2.06 1.89
CA VAL A 88 -1.26 -1.78 3.31
C VAL A 88 -0.24 -0.74 3.72
N LEU A 89 -0.74 0.33 4.34
CA LEU A 89 0.13 1.30 4.97
C LEU A 89 0.60 0.77 6.32
N THR A 90 1.88 0.46 6.45
CA THR A 90 2.47 0.23 7.77
C THR A 90 3.14 1.52 8.22
N ALA A 91 2.58 2.19 9.23
CA ALA A 91 3.30 3.25 9.90
C ALA A 91 4.63 2.66 10.40
N SER A 92 5.77 3.20 9.95
CA SER A 92 7.07 2.80 10.49
C SER A 92 6.95 2.85 12.01
N THR A 93 7.27 1.75 12.68
CA THR A 93 7.24 1.59 14.13
C THR A 93 7.87 2.78 14.90
N ALA A 94 8.70 3.59 14.25
CA ALA A 94 9.20 4.88 14.75
C ALA A 94 8.10 5.89 15.17
N LEU A 95 6.96 5.98 14.47
CA LEU A 95 5.88 6.94 14.79
C LEU A 95 4.94 6.45 15.91
N ARG A 96 4.81 5.13 16.09
CA ARG A 96 4.03 4.57 17.21
C ARG A 96 4.71 4.76 18.56
N LEU A 97 6.05 4.85 18.59
CA LEU A 97 6.81 5.14 19.81
C LEU A 97 6.62 6.57 20.33
N THR A 98 6.33 7.56 19.46
CA THR A 98 6.07 8.94 19.90
C THR A 98 4.61 9.20 20.30
N ALA A 99 3.65 8.45 19.75
CA ALA A 99 2.24 8.58 20.12
C ALA A 99 1.90 7.95 21.47
N GLN A 100 2.55 6.84 21.86
CA GLN A 100 2.33 6.20 23.16
C GLN A 100 3.09 6.84 24.34
N ALA A 101 4.06 7.70 24.07
CA ALA A 101 4.82 8.40 25.12
C ALA A 101 4.12 9.66 25.67
N SER A 102 2.98 10.06 25.10
CA SER A 102 2.24 11.27 25.50
C SER A 102 1.01 10.94 26.35
N TYR A 103 1.18 10.19 27.44
CA TYR A 103 0.21 10.18 28.55
C TYR A 103 0.95 10.50 29.85
N PRO A 104 0.93 11.76 30.34
CA PRO A 104 1.09 11.97 31.76
C PRO A 104 -0.23 11.57 32.44
N LEU A 105 -0.17 10.51 33.24
CA LEU A 105 -1.11 10.32 34.34
C LEU A 105 -0.94 11.52 35.27
N SER A 106 -1.99 12.31 35.45
CA SER A 106 -2.14 13.25 36.55
C SER A 106 -3.52 13.06 37.16
#